data_AF-X1ULU1-F1
#
_entry.id   AF-X1ULU1-F1
#
_cell.length_a   1.000
_cell.length_b   1.000
_cell.length_c   1.000
_cell.angle_alpha   90.00
_cell.angle_beta   90.00
_cell.angle_gamma   90.00
#
_symmetry.space_group_name_H-M   'P 1'
#
loop_
_entity.id
_entity.type
_entity.pdbx_description
1 polymer ?
#
loop_
_entity_poly.entity_id
_entity_poly.type
_entity_poly.pdbx_seq_one_letter_code
_entity_poly.pdbx_strand_id
1 'polypeptide(L)'
;YGFDSKPTLILEPEENEGVVNYLLTNHGNAKLEKINLDIKKSKPILEFEKQKCSSEIKKCLRIWPQDNDTEGFFVAKIKKV
;
A
#
# COMPACT_ATOMS: atom_id res chain seq x y z
N TYR A 1 -6.17 -9.83 -29.20
CA TYR A 1 -6.18 -10.26 -27.79
C TYR A 1 -4.80 -10.01 -27.21
N GLY A 2 -4.55 -8.78 -26.74
CA GLY A 2 -3.34 -8.48 -25.98
C GLY A 2 -3.62 -8.83 -24.53
N PHE A 3 -2.92 -9.82 -23.99
CA PHE A 3 -2.83 -10.00 -22.55
C PHE A 3 -2.07 -8.77 -22.03
N ASP A 4 -2.76 -7.83 -21.39
CA ASP A 4 -2.11 -6.71 -20.70
C ASP A 4 -1.39 -7.32 -19.49
N SER A 5 -0.13 -7.70 -19.69
CA SER A 5 0.76 -8.29 -18.68
C SER A 5 1.28 -7.24 -17.70
N LYS A 6 0.47 -6.20 -17.43
CA LYS A 6 0.73 -5.32 -16.31
C LYS A 6 0.43 -6.12 -15.05
N PRO A 7 1.29 -6.13 -14.03
CA PRO A 7 0.94 -6.65 -12.71
C PRO A 7 -0.09 -5.70 -12.07
N THR A 8 -1.32 -5.68 -12.59
CA THR A 8 -2.40 -4.76 -12.21
C THR A 8 -2.67 -4.82 -10.71
N LEU A 9 -2.67 -6.04 -10.16
CA LEU A 9 -2.93 -6.28 -8.73
C LEU A 9 -1.93 -5.60 -7.78
N ILE A 10 -0.67 -5.47 -8.20
CA ILE A 10 0.39 -4.90 -7.35
C ILE A 10 0.40 -3.36 -7.45
N LEU A 11 -0.17 -2.81 -8.51
CA LEU A 11 -0.08 -1.38 -8.81
C LEU A 11 -1.36 -0.62 -8.49
N GLU A 12 -2.50 -1.33 -8.45
CA GLU A 12 -3.81 -0.75 -8.17
C GLU A 12 -3.88 -0.24 -6.72
N PRO A 13 -4.04 1.09 -6.52
CA PRO A 13 -4.11 1.66 -5.18
C PRO A 13 -5.35 1.20 -4.41
N GLU A 14 -6.41 0.84 -5.13
CA GLU A 14 -7.68 0.33 -4.59
C GLU A 14 -7.49 -0.99 -3.85
N GLU A 15 -6.74 -1.93 -4.42
CA GLU A 15 -6.46 -3.24 -3.80
C GLU A 15 -5.41 -3.16 -2.68
N ASN A 16 -4.64 -2.08 -2.63
CA ASN A 16 -3.55 -1.88 -1.68
C ASN A 16 -3.93 -0.85 -0.60
N GLU A 17 -3.69 0.43 -0.87
CA GLU A 17 -4.02 1.52 0.05
C GLU A 17 -5.52 1.56 0.38
N GLY A 18 -6.41 1.26 -0.57
CA GLY A 18 -7.86 1.20 -0.38
C GLY A 18 -8.29 0.16 0.64
N VAL A 19 -7.77 -1.07 0.56
CA VAL A 19 -8.07 -2.16 1.51
C VAL A 19 -7.60 -1.80 2.93
N VAL A 20 -6.41 -1.23 3.06
CA VAL A 20 -5.88 -0.79 4.37
C VAL A 20 -6.69 0.39 4.91
N ASN A 21 -7.06 1.35 4.06
CA ASN A 21 -7.91 2.48 4.44
C ASN A 21 -9.27 1.99 4.95
N TYR A 22 -9.86 1.02 4.26
CA TYR A 22 -11.12 0.39 4.65
C TYR A 22 -11.01 -0.26 6.02
N LEU A 23 -9.95 -1.04 6.27
CA LEU A 23 -9.72 -1.67 7.57
C LEU A 23 -9.62 -0.65 8.69
N LEU A 24 -8.81 0.41 8.52
CA LEU A 24 -8.62 1.45 9.52
C LEU A 24 -9.89 2.26 9.80
N THR A 25 -10.73 2.45 8.78
CA THR A 25 -11.99 3.19 8.89
C THR A 25 -13.06 2.38 9.61
N ASN A 26 -13.13 1.06 9.36
CA ASN A 26 -14.17 0.19 9.92
C ASN A 26 -13.77 -0.43 11.27
N HIS A 27 -12.47 -0.48 11.59
CA HIS A 27 -11.96 -1.09 12.82
C HIS A 27 -11.14 -0.09 13.63
N GLY A 28 -11.77 0.60 14.58
CA GLY A 28 -11.10 1.59 15.45
C GLY A 28 -10.01 1.03 16.37
N ASN A 29 -9.93 -0.30 16.50
CA ASN A 29 -8.88 -1.01 17.23
C ASN A 29 -7.74 -1.51 16.32
N ALA A 30 -7.73 -1.16 15.04
CA ALA A 30 -6.61 -1.40 14.15
C ALA A 30 -5.74 -0.15 14.07
N LYS A 31 -4.42 -0.31 14.24
CA LYS A 31 -3.44 0.75 13.99
C LYS A 31 -2.33 0.26 13.09
N LEU A 32 -1.80 1.16 12.25
CA LEU A 32 -0.62 0.88 11.47
C LEU A 32 0.65 1.16 12.27
N GLU A 33 1.60 0.23 12.17
CA GLU A 33 2.96 0.40 12.64
C GLU A 33 3.89 0.77 11.48
N LYS A 34 4.87 1.63 11.75
CA LYS A 34 5.86 2.03 10.76
C LYS A 34 6.77 0.85 10.42
N ILE A 35 6.93 0.56 9.13
CA ILE A 35 7.89 -0.42 8.64
C ILE A 35 9.23 0.28 8.40
N ASN A 36 10.27 -0.16 9.10
CA ASN A 36 11.63 0.35 8.94
C ASN A 36 12.54 -0.74 8.37
N LEU A 37 12.63 -0.79 7.05
CA LEU A 37 13.57 -1.63 6.30
C LEU A 37 14.51 -0.72 5.52
N ASP A 38 15.78 -1.14 5.43
CA ASP A 38 16.84 -0.45 4.69
C ASP A 38 16.86 -0.94 3.23
N ILE A 39 15.80 -0.58 2.51
CA ILE A 39 15.59 -0.90 1.09
C ILE A 39 15.04 0.34 0.38
N LYS A 40 15.16 0.39 -0.95
CA LYS A 40 14.50 1.45 -1.71
C LYS A 40 12.99 1.26 -1.62
N LYS A 41 12.32 2.32 -1.20
CA LYS A 41 10.88 2.34 -0.98
C LYS A 41 10.29 3.58 -1.60
N SER A 42 9.12 3.40 -2.17
CA SER A 42 8.34 4.46 -2.78
C SER A 42 7.24 4.93 -1.84
N LYS A 43 6.83 6.18 -2.02
CA LYS A 43 5.76 6.75 -1.20
C LYS A 43 4.44 6.04 -1.55
N PRO A 44 3.65 5.63 -0.54
CA PRO A 44 2.32 5.09 -0.78
C PRO A 44 1.38 6.19 -1.31
N ILE A 45 0.34 5.77 -2.01
CA ILE A 45 -0.65 6.66 -2.62
C ILE A 45 -1.68 7.06 -1.56
N LEU A 46 -1.83 8.37 -1.35
CA LEU A 46 -2.73 8.92 -0.33
C LEU A 46 -4.03 9.48 -0.92
N GLU A 47 -4.11 9.54 -2.25
CA GLU A 47 -5.28 10.00 -2.98
C GLU A 47 -5.35 9.24 -4.31
N PHE A 48 -6.48 8.59 -4.56
CA PHE A 48 -6.79 7.92 -5.82
C PHE A 48 -8.29 8.10 -6.10
N GLU A 49 -8.69 8.21 -7.37
CA GLU A 49 -10.09 8.41 -7.77
C GLU A 49 -10.86 9.52 -7.00
N LYS A 50 -10.17 10.59 -6.58
CA LYS A 50 -10.70 11.68 -5.72
C LYS A 50 -11.06 11.27 -4.28
N GLN A 51 -10.74 10.05 -3.88
CA GLN A 51 -10.86 9.57 -2.50
C GLN A 51 -9.56 9.82 -1.75
N LYS A 52 -9.64 10.47 -0.59
CA LYS A 52 -8.50 10.69 0.30
C LYS A 52 -8.37 9.54 1.27
N CYS A 53 -7.20 8.93 1.29
CA CYS A 53 -6.84 7.92 2.26
C CYS A 53 -6.40 8.54 3.59
N SER A 54 -6.49 7.75 4.65
CA SER A 54 -5.94 8.11 5.96
C SER A 54 -4.45 8.44 5.88
N SER A 55 -4.01 9.45 6.64
CA SER A 55 -2.59 9.80 6.75
C SER A 55 -1.74 8.67 7.36
N GLU A 56 -2.37 7.73 8.07
CA GLU A 56 -1.76 6.51 8.59
C GLU A 56 -1.13 5.64 7.49
N ILE A 57 -1.67 5.67 6.26
CA ILE A 57 -1.16 4.88 5.12
C ILE A 57 0.30 5.20 4.78
N LYS A 58 0.80 6.38 5.16
CA LYS A 58 2.23 6.72 5.04
C LYS A 58 3.17 5.74 5.77
N LYS A 59 2.64 4.92 6.68
CA LYS A 59 3.39 3.88 7.41
C LYS A 59 3.53 2.57 6.63
N CYS A 60 2.73 2.38 5.58
CA CYS A 60 2.84 1.25 4.66
C CYS A 60 4.12 1.37 3.81
N LEU A 61 4.60 0.22 3.36
CA LEU A 61 5.76 0.07 2.51
C LEU A 61 5.29 -0.30 1.11
N ARG A 62 5.63 0.52 0.13
CA ARG A 62 5.41 0.24 -1.29
C ARG A 62 6.77 0.12 -1.98
N ILE A 63 6.96 -0.97 -2.71
CA ILE A 63 8.18 -1.26 -3.46
C ILE A 63 7.76 -1.45 -4.91
N TRP A 64 8.36 -0.67 -5.81
CA TRP A 64 8.22 -0.94 -7.24
C TRP A 64 9.28 -1.92 -7.72
N PRO A 65 9.01 -2.66 -8.82
CA PRO A 65 9.98 -3.62 -9.33
C PRO A 65 11.38 -3.04 -9.56
N GLN A 66 11.44 -1.83 -10.11
CA GLN A 66 12.69 -1.10 -10.41
C GLN A 66 13.44 -0.60 -9.17
N ASP A 67 12.83 -0.61 -7.98
CA ASP A 67 13.46 -0.04 -6.78
C ASP A 67 14.56 -0.96 -6.24
N ASN A 68 14.35 -2.29 -6.30
CA ASN A 68 15.28 -3.27 -5.72
C ASN A 68 15.47 -4.53 -6.59
N ASP A 69 15.31 -4.45 -7.92
CA ASP A 69 15.42 -5.58 -8.85
C ASP A 69 14.58 -6.80 -8.40
N THR A 70 13.38 -6.52 -7.92
CA THR A 70 12.46 -7.47 -7.27
C THR A 70 11.07 -7.36 -7.89
N GLU A 71 10.14 -8.23 -7.52
CA GLU A 71 8.72 -8.00 -7.80
C GLU A 71 8.18 -6.82 -7.00
N GLY A 72 7.10 -6.19 -7.47
CA GLY A 72 6.48 -5.10 -6.72
C GLY A 72 5.77 -5.66 -5.48
N PHE A 73 5.86 -4.93 -4.37
CA PHE A 73 5.24 -5.34 -3.12
C PHE A 73 4.55 -4.16 -2.44
N PHE A 74 3.43 -4.47 -1.79
CA PHE A 74 2.77 -3.59 -0.85
C PHE A 74 2.65 -4.29 0.50
N VAL A 75 3.18 -3.66 1.55
CA VAL A 75 3.24 -4.25 2.89
C VAL A 75 2.65 -3.27 3.90
N ALA A 76 1.67 -3.74 4.67
CA ALA A 76 1.08 -3.02 5.79
C ALA A 76 1.27 -3.82 7.08
N LYS A 77 1.85 -3.18 8.10
CA LYS A 77 2.01 -3.79 9.43
C LYS A 77 0.88 -3.30 10.33
N ILE A 78 -0.08 -4.18 10.58
CA ILE A 78 -1.28 -3.88 11.36
C ILE A 78 -1.16 -4.46 12.75
N LYS A 79 -1.46 -3.65 13.77
CA LYS A 79 -1.51 -4.06 15.17
C LYS A 79 -2.93 -3.85 15.71
N LYS A 80 -3.45 -4.85 16.40
CA LYS A 80 -4.66 -4.74 17.21
C LYS A 80 -4.33 -4.06 18.53
N VAL A 81 -5.10 -3.05 18.90
CA VAL A 81 -5.00 -2.30 20.17
C VAL A 81 -6.19 -2.53 21.06
#